data_AF-A0AB36GQ82-F1
#
_entry.id   AF-A0AB36GQ82-F1
#
_cell.length_a   1.000
_cell.length_b   1.000
_cell.length_c   1.000
_cell.angle_alpha   90.00
_cell.angle_beta   90.00
_cell.angle_gamma   90.00
#
_symmetry.space_group_name_H-M   'P 1'
#
loop_
_entity.id
_entity.type
_entity.pdbx_description
1 polymer ?
#
loop_
_entity_poly.entity_id
_entity_poly.type
_entity_poly.pdbx_seq_one_letter_code
_entity_poly.pdbx_strand_id
1 'polypeptide(L)'
;MRKTLSILTIAVAALSAAPAATAKSDQTRSLISPGTCATITKLANEGKPVPDPSILRDADSVPSYFQSGVLKYKVADDFPYREQLDAAVAEWNDALDGKASLKEVAPSEADEDTIAIIYKPEPNGYVQGTAYPDHGMLFIKTANAQYPEALQGTIAHELGHMMGAGHSCAHALMAGANQNPISYHVTPLDAVAVLQGQFD
;
A
#
# COMPACT_ATOMS: atom_id res chain seq x y z
N MET A 1 -40.65 -11.95 -50.16
CA MET A 1 -39.95 -12.35 -48.92
C MET A 1 -38.50 -11.90 -49.02
N ARG A 2 -38.12 -10.79 -48.36
CA ARG A 2 -36.73 -10.30 -48.33
C ARG A 2 -36.09 -10.73 -47.01
N LYS A 3 -35.04 -11.55 -47.09
CA LYS A 3 -34.22 -11.97 -45.94
C LYS A 3 -33.18 -10.88 -45.67
N THR A 4 -33.25 -10.24 -44.51
CA THR A 4 -32.20 -9.37 -43.99
C THR A 4 -31.15 -10.21 -43.27
N LEU A 5 -29.94 -10.28 -43.84
CA LEU A 5 -28.76 -10.77 -43.13
C LEU A 5 -28.33 -9.69 -42.12
N SER A 6 -28.32 -10.03 -40.84
CA SER A 6 -27.66 -9.22 -39.81
C SER A 6 -26.20 -9.62 -39.72
N ILE A 7 -25.31 -8.66 -39.95
CA ILE A 7 -23.86 -8.80 -39.79
C ILE A 7 -23.55 -8.61 -38.31
N LEU A 8 -23.08 -9.67 -37.65
CA LEU A 8 -22.61 -9.63 -36.26
C LEU A 8 -21.26 -8.91 -36.24
N THR A 9 -21.21 -7.70 -35.68
CA THR A 9 -19.96 -6.97 -35.44
C THR A 9 -19.33 -7.53 -34.17
N ILE A 10 -18.25 -8.30 -34.31
CA ILE A 10 -17.45 -8.77 -33.16
C ILE A 10 -16.63 -7.58 -32.67
N ALA A 11 -17.04 -6.99 -31.56
CA ALA A 11 -16.23 -6.00 -30.85
C ALA A 11 -15.05 -6.72 -30.19
N VAL A 12 -13.85 -6.54 -30.75
CA VAL A 12 -12.60 -6.94 -30.10
C VAL A 12 -12.35 -5.93 -28.99
N ALA A 13 -12.76 -6.26 -27.76
CA ALA A 13 -12.37 -5.50 -26.58
C ALA A 13 -10.86 -5.66 -26.38
N ALA A 14 -10.09 -4.63 -26.75
CA ALA A 14 -8.70 -4.53 -26.36
C ALA A 14 -8.66 -4.39 -24.83
N LEU A 15 -8.36 -5.49 -24.14
CA LEU A 15 -8.00 -5.50 -22.73
C LEU A 15 -6.69 -4.69 -22.60
N SER A 16 -6.84 -3.41 -22.28
CA SER A 16 -5.73 -2.58 -21.81
C SER A 16 -5.34 -3.11 -20.44
N ALA A 17 -4.36 -4.00 -20.39
CA ALA A 17 -3.75 -4.41 -19.13
C ALA A 17 -3.20 -3.15 -18.46
N ALA A 18 -3.68 -2.83 -17.26
CA ALA A 18 -3.13 -1.74 -16.47
C ALA A 18 -1.64 -1.99 -16.25
N PRO A 19 -0.77 -0.97 -16.39
CA PRO A 19 0.63 -1.12 -16.06
C PRO A 19 0.76 -1.53 -14.58
N ALA A 20 1.62 -2.49 -14.29
CA ALA A 20 1.90 -2.90 -12.92
C ALA A 20 2.46 -1.70 -12.14
N ALA A 21 1.99 -1.50 -10.90
CA ALA A 21 2.60 -0.54 -10.00
C ALA A 21 4.08 -0.87 -9.79
N THR A 22 4.92 0.16 -9.72
CA THR A 22 6.36 0.00 -9.49
C THR A 22 6.75 0.77 -8.23
N ALA A 23 6.97 0.07 -7.12
CA ALA A 23 7.62 0.62 -5.93
C ALA A 23 9.14 0.49 -6.07
N LYS A 24 9.89 1.60 -5.98
CA LYS A 24 11.35 1.55 -6.09
C LYS A 24 11.91 0.78 -4.88
N SER A 25 12.39 -0.45 -5.11
CA SER A 25 12.95 -1.26 -4.03
C SER A 25 14.14 -0.54 -3.41
N ASP A 26 14.16 -0.41 -2.09
CA ASP A 26 15.37 -0.03 -1.39
C ASP A 26 16.42 -1.15 -1.58
N GLN A 27 17.65 -0.80 -1.96
CA GLN A 27 18.67 -1.77 -2.39
C GLN A 27 19.30 -2.55 -1.20
N THR A 28 18.83 -2.33 0.02
CA THR A 28 19.60 -2.58 1.24
C THR A 28 19.08 -3.75 2.08
N ARG A 29 17.84 -4.23 1.92
CA ARG A 29 17.37 -5.50 2.53
C ARG A 29 17.28 -6.62 1.49
N SER A 30 17.87 -7.77 1.82
CA SER A 30 17.91 -8.95 0.94
C SER A 30 16.50 -9.43 0.63
N LEU A 31 16.25 -9.77 -0.64
CA LEU A 31 14.98 -10.33 -1.06
C LEU A 31 14.62 -11.56 -0.23
N ILE A 32 13.39 -11.59 0.31
CA ILE A 32 12.85 -12.77 0.98
C ILE A 32 12.81 -13.91 -0.05
N SER A 33 13.39 -15.05 0.30
CA SER A 33 13.48 -16.18 -0.64
C SER A 33 12.08 -16.66 -1.06
N PRO A 34 11.88 -17.16 -2.29
CA PRO A 34 10.57 -17.64 -2.74
C PRO A 34 9.97 -18.73 -1.85
N GLY A 35 10.80 -19.64 -1.32
CA GLY A 35 10.35 -20.69 -0.40
C GLY A 35 9.88 -20.13 0.95
N THR A 36 10.58 -19.11 1.47
CA THR A 36 10.16 -18.38 2.66
C THR A 36 8.84 -17.67 2.40
N CYS A 37 8.71 -16.97 1.26
CA CYS A 37 7.50 -16.27 0.86
C CYS A 37 6.27 -17.19 0.81
N ALA A 38 6.38 -18.31 0.09
CA ALA A 38 5.29 -19.28 0.02
C ALA A 38 4.84 -19.77 1.41
N THR A 39 5.79 -19.95 2.33
CA THR A 39 5.53 -20.41 3.69
C THR A 39 4.81 -19.35 4.52
N ILE A 40 5.34 -18.12 4.57
CA ILE A 40 4.79 -17.07 5.42
C ILE A 40 3.47 -16.53 4.88
N THR A 41 3.30 -16.42 3.56
CA THR A 41 2.01 -16.07 2.93
C THR A 41 0.94 -17.09 3.29
N LYS A 42 1.26 -18.39 3.23
CA LYS A 42 0.31 -19.44 3.62
C LYS A 42 -0.08 -19.32 5.09
N LEU A 43 0.89 -19.13 5.98
CA LEU A 43 0.62 -18.99 7.41
C LEU A 43 -0.27 -17.77 7.70
N ALA A 44 0.07 -16.61 7.11
CA ALA A 44 -0.73 -15.40 7.26
C ALA A 44 -2.17 -15.59 6.76
N ASN A 45 -2.36 -16.21 5.59
CA ASN A 45 -3.70 -16.50 5.04
C ASN A 45 -4.50 -17.50 5.90
N GLU A 46 -3.83 -18.39 6.63
CA GLU A 46 -4.46 -19.32 7.57
C GLU A 46 -4.67 -18.70 8.97
N GLY A 47 -4.34 -17.42 9.17
CA GLY A 47 -4.39 -16.75 10.48
C GLY A 47 -3.39 -17.31 11.48
N LYS A 48 -2.32 -17.96 11.00
CA LYS A 48 -1.28 -18.57 11.83
C LYS A 48 -0.09 -17.62 11.98
N PRO A 49 0.60 -17.65 13.14
CA PRO A 49 1.77 -16.81 13.36
C PRO A 49 2.88 -17.13 12.36
N VAL A 50 3.50 -16.08 11.81
CA VAL A 50 4.72 -16.18 11.02
C VAL A 50 5.92 -16.36 11.98
N PRO A 51 6.82 -17.33 11.78
CA PRO A 51 7.88 -17.64 12.76
C PRO A 51 8.85 -16.49 13.03
N ASP A 52 9.17 -15.69 12.01
CA ASP A 52 10.02 -14.52 12.13
C ASP A 52 9.36 -13.35 11.39
N PRO A 53 8.50 -12.56 12.07
CA PRO A 53 7.83 -11.42 11.44
C PRO A 53 8.78 -10.24 11.19
N SER A 54 9.99 -10.22 11.76
CA SER A 54 10.93 -9.10 11.60
C SER A 54 11.43 -8.94 10.16
N ILE A 55 11.44 -10.04 9.39
CA ILE A 55 11.83 -10.04 7.97
C ILE A 55 10.86 -9.24 7.08
N LEU A 56 9.66 -8.93 7.58
CA LEU A 56 8.62 -8.18 6.89
C LEU A 56 8.61 -6.69 7.23
N ARG A 57 9.59 -6.21 8.01
CA ARG A 57 9.63 -4.83 8.50
C ARG A 57 10.79 -4.05 7.89
N ASP A 58 10.72 -2.72 7.89
CA ASP A 58 11.84 -1.87 7.47
C ASP A 58 12.87 -1.69 8.58
N ALA A 59 12.43 -1.75 9.84
CA ALA A 59 13.26 -1.60 11.03
C ALA A 59 12.83 -2.58 12.14
N ASP A 60 13.70 -2.77 13.13
CA ASP A 60 13.44 -3.67 14.26
C ASP A 60 12.44 -3.07 15.26
N SER A 61 12.25 -1.74 15.22
CA SER A 61 11.36 -1.00 16.10
C SER A 61 10.26 -0.29 15.31
N VAL A 62 9.05 -0.24 15.88
CA VAL A 62 7.95 0.59 15.42
C VAL A 62 8.38 2.07 15.36
N PRO A 63 8.03 2.83 14.31
CA PRO A 63 8.26 4.28 14.27
C PRO A 63 7.65 4.99 15.48
N SER A 64 8.32 6.03 16.02
CA SER A 64 7.90 6.70 17.27
C SER A 64 6.45 7.18 17.24
N TYR A 65 6.07 7.80 16.12
CA TYR A 65 4.73 8.32 15.87
C TYR A 65 3.63 7.25 15.74
N PHE A 66 3.99 5.96 15.72
CA PHE A 66 3.07 4.84 15.62
C PHE A 66 3.17 3.88 16.82
N GLN A 67 4.00 4.16 17.82
CA GLN A 67 4.17 3.28 18.99
C GLN A 67 2.89 3.05 19.79
N SER A 68 1.93 3.97 19.75
CA SER A 68 0.63 3.82 20.40
C SER A 68 -0.36 2.95 19.61
N GLY A 69 0.04 2.43 18.45
CA GLY A 69 -0.84 1.71 17.51
C GLY A 69 -1.81 2.63 16.75
N VAL A 70 -1.62 3.95 16.78
CA VAL A 70 -2.47 4.90 16.06
C VAL A 70 -1.60 5.77 15.17
N LEU A 71 -1.66 5.56 13.85
CA LEU A 71 -0.99 6.41 12.88
C LEU A 71 -1.87 7.64 12.63
N LYS A 72 -1.56 8.74 13.32
CA LYS A 72 -2.20 10.03 13.04
C LYS A 72 -1.63 10.61 11.76
N TYR A 73 -2.48 11.04 10.86
CA TYR A 73 -2.07 11.73 9.64
C TYR A 73 -2.88 13.01 9.42
N LYS A 74 -2.25 13.97 8.75
CA LYS A 74 -2.92 15.14 8.17
C LYS A 74 -2.71 15.14 6.66
N VAL A 75 -3.69 15.65 5.93
CA VAL A 75 -3.67 15.71 4.47
C VAL A 75 -3.50 17.15 4.03
N ALA A 76 -2.63 17.40 3.06
CA ALA A 76 -2.47 18.72 2.48
C ALA A 76 -3.77 19.19 1.80
N ASP A 77 -4.11 20.47 1.92
CA ASP A 77 -5.37 21.05 1.41
C ASP A 77 -5.58 20.84 -0.10
N ASP A 78 -4.48 20.74 -0.86
CA ASP A 78 -4.47 20.56 -2.31
C ASP A 78 -4.44 19.09 -2.76
N PHE A 79 -4.59 18.13 -1.84
CA PHE A 79 -4.55 16.71 -2.15
C PHE A 79 -5.79 16.26 -2.95
N PRO A 80 -5.63 15.86 -4.23
CA PRO A 80 -6.78 15.67 -5.12
C PRO A 80 -7.40 14.27 -5.04
N TYR A 81 -6.77 13.31 -4.34
CA TYR A 81 -7.10 11.89 -4.39
C TYR A 81 -7.76 11.37 -3.12
N ARG A 82 -8.69 12.15 -2.57
CA ARG A 82 -9.38 11.86 -1.30
C ARG A 82 -10.04 10.49 -1.30
N GLU A 83 -10.76 10.13 -2.36
CA GLU A 83 -11.44 8.84 -2.47
C GLU A 83 -10.46 7.66 -2.35
N GLN A 84 -9.32 7.72 -3.05
CA GLN A 84 -8.32 6.65 -3.02
C GLN A 84 -7.60 6.58 -1.69
N LEU A 85 -7.37 7.73 -1.04
CA LEU A 85 -6.80 7.77 0.31
C LEU A 85 -7.77 7.17 1.34
N ASP A 86 -9.04 7.60 1.33
CA ASP A 86 -10.04 7.11 2.27
C ASP A 86 -10.25 5.60 2.11
N ALA A 87 -10.23 5.08 0.87
CA ALA A 87 -10.29 3.65 0.59
C ALA A 87 -9.05 2.88 1.08
N ALA A 88 -7.84 3.40 0.84
CA ALA A 88 -6.60 2.79 1.33
C ALA A 88 -6.56 2.75 2.88
N VAL A 89 -7.01 3.81 3.53
CA VAL A 89 -7.12 3.89 5.00
C VAL A 89 -8.16 2.90 5.52
N ALA A 90 -9.30 2.75 4.84
CA ALA A 90 -10.32 1.79 5.21
C ALA A 90 -9.82 0.34 5.13
N GLU A 91 -9.11 -0.02 4.05
CA GLU A 91 -8.52 -1.36 3.92
C GLU A 91 -7.51 -1.68 5.02
N TRP A 92 -6.64 -0.72 5.35
CA TRP A 92 -5.71 -0.91 6.46
C TRP A 92 -6.45 -1.05 7.78
N ASN A 93 -7.42 -0.18 8.08
CA ASN A 93 -8.16 -0.28 9.34
C ASN A 93 -8.95 -1.59 9.47
N ASP A 94 -9.49 -2.13 8.37
CA ASP A 94 -10.10 -3.46 8.35
C ASP A 94 -9.07 -4.56 8.64
N ALA A 95 -7.93 -4.52 7.94
CA ALA A 95 -6.86 -5.50 8.12
C ALA A 95 -6.17 -5.44 9.49
N LEU A 96 -6.16 -4.28 10.15
CA LEU A 96 -5.57 -4.09 11.48
C LEU A 96 -6.49 -4.54 12.62
N ASP A 97 -7.78 -4.83 12.33
CA ASP A 97 -8.77 -5.42 13.25
C ASP A 97 -8.82 -4.73 14.63
N GLY A 98 -8.69 -3.40 14.64
CA GLY A 98 -8.75 -2.57 15.85
C GLY A 98 -7.52 -2.65 16.78
N LYS A 99 -6.53 -3.51 16.50
CA LYS A 99 -5.27 -3.59 17.24
C LYS A 99 -4.35 -2.42 16.97
N ALA A 100 -4.46 -1.87 15.77
CA ALA A 100 -3.90 -0.60 15.38
C ALA A 100 -4.87 0.13 14.45
N SER A 101 -4.62 1.40 14.18
CA SER A 101 -5.49 2.20 13.31
C SER A 101 -4.76 3.35 12.64
N LEU A 102 -5.32 3.81 11.53
CA LEU A 102 -4.97 5.05 10.85
C LEU A 102 -6.09 6.06 11.08
N LYS A 103 -5.71 7.28 11.48
CA LYS A 103 -6.67 8.33 11.81
C LYS A 103 -6.25 9.67 11.22
N GLU A 104 -7.12 10.26 10.41
CA GLU A 104 -6.96 11.66 10.02
C GLU A 104 -7.23 12.58 11.21
N VAL A 105 -6.38 13.59 11.37
CA VAL A 105 -6.55 14.66 12.37
C VAL A 105 -6.63 16.02 11.69
N ALA A 106 -7.37 16.94 12.31
CA ALA A 106 -7.43 18.30 11.80
C ALA A 106 -6.04 18.98 11.90
N PRO A 107 -5.72 19.98 11.05
CA PRO A 107 -4.45 20.70 11.15
C PRO A 107 -4.17 21.31 12.54
N SER A 108 -5.23 21.65 13.28
CA SER A 108 -5.18 22.19 14.65
C SER A 108 -4.90 21.14 15.73
N GLU A 109 -5.08 19.86 15.41
CA GLU A 109 -4.82 18.71 16.30
C GLU A 109 -3.49 18.02 16.01
N ALA A 110 -2.81 18.43 14.93
CA ALA A 110 -1.54 17.86 14.52
C ALA A 110 -0.41 18.24 15.49
N ASP A 111 0.36 17.23 15.89
CA ASP A 111 1.52 17.31 16.78
C ASP A 111 2.79 16.81 16.06
N GLU A 112 3.90 16.66 16.78
CA GLU A 112 5.17 16.16 16.25
C GLU A 112 5.11 14.70 15.79
N ASP A 113 4.13 13.93 16.27
CA ASP A 113 3.88 12.53 15.91
C ASP A 113 2.80 12.40 14.80
N THR A 114 2.38 13.51 14.19
CA THR A 114 1.40 13.48 13.10
C THR A 114 2.11 13.49 11.75
N ILE A 115 1.92 12.44 10.94
CA ILE A 115 2.51 12.37 9.61
C ILE A 115 1.77 13.26 8.61
N ALA A 116 2.44 13.75 7.57
CA ALA A 116 1.85 14.56 6.51
C ALA A 116 1.73 13.80 5.19
N ILE A 117 0.53 13.75 4.63
CA ILE A 117 0.25 13.22 3.29
C ILE A 117 0.16 14.38 2.31
N ILE A 118 1.07 14.42 1.34
CA ILE A 118 1.28 15.58 0.47
C ILE A 118 1.21 15.14 -0.99
N TYR A 119 0.49 15.92 -1.80
CA TYR A 119 0.49 15.75 -3.25
C TYR A 119 1.69 16.49 -3.87
N LYS A 120 2.48 15.79 -4.67
CA LYS A 120 3.59 16.37 -5.43
C LYS A 120 3.47 15.97 -6.90
N PRO A 121 2.76 16.76 -7.73
CA PRO A 121 2.57 16.42 -9.14
C PRO A 121 3.92 16.32 -9.85
N GLU A 122 4.18 15.16 -10.49
CA GLU A 122 5.33 14.98 -11.37
C GLU A 122 4.86 14.88 -12.83
N PRO A 123 5.24 15.81 -13.72
CA PRO A 123 4.57 16.03 -15.00
C PRO A 123 4.69 14.88 -16.01
N ASN A 124 5.60 13.94 -15.82
CA ASN A 124 5.86 12.82 -16.74
C ASN A 124 5.91 11.45 -16.02
N GLY A 125 5.36 11.35 -14.81
CA GLY A 125 5.50 10.18 -13.96
C GLY A 125 4.35 9.17 -14.09
N TYR A 126 4.67 7.88 -13.95
CA TYR A 126 3.71 6.88 -13.49
C TYR A 126 3.21 7.23 -12.08
N VAL A 127 2.15 6.57 -11.62
CA VAL A 127 1.73 6.65 -10.21
C VAL A 127 2.89 6.19 -9.34
N GLN A 128 3.39 7.08 -8.50
CA GLN A 128 4.49 6.82 -7.57
C GLN A 128 4.13 7.33 -6.18
N GLY A 129 4.60 6.59 -5.19
CA GLY A 129 4.58 6.97 -3.79
C GLY A 129 6.01 7.17 -3.28
N THR A 130 6.16 7.90 -2.19
CA THR A 130 7.39 7.86 -1.40
C THR A 130 7.08 8.16 0.05
N ALA A 131 7.24 7.15 0.91
CA ALA A 131 7.28 7.30 2.35
C ALA A 131 8.66 7.78 2.83
N TYR A 132 8.64 8.72 3.78
CA TYR A 132 9.79 9.18 4.56
C TYR A 132 9.44 9.04 6.04
N PRO A 133 9.52 7.83 6.61
CA PRO A 133 9.19 7.59 8.02
C PRO A 133 9.99 8.49 8.97
N ASP A 134 11.29 8.66 8.72
CA ASP A 134 12.19 9.52 9.48
C ASP A 134 11.83 11.01 9.47
N HIS A 135 11.03 11.44 8.50
CA HIS A 135 10.55 12.81 8.38
C HIS A 135 9.04 12.96 8.60
N GLY A 136 8.32 11.87 8.91
CA GLY A 136 6.86 11.89 9.08
C GLY A 136 6.13 12.37 7.83
N MET A 137 6.61 12.02 6.62
CA MET A 137 6.03 12.50 5.36
C MET A 137 5.75 11.38 4.37
N LEU A 138 4.64 11.48 3.66
CA LEU A 138 4.25 10.60 2.55
C LEU A 138 3.92 11.47 1.34
N PHE A 139 4.63 11.26 0.23
CA PHE A 139 4.38 11.96 -1.03
C PHE A 139 3.67 11.07 -2.05
N ILE A 140 2.58 11.58 -2.61
CA ILE A 140 1.93 10.99 -3.78
C ILE A 140 2.32 11.79 -5.02
N LYS A 141 2.96 11.10 -5.96
CA LYS A 141 3.58 11.67 -7.15
C LYS A 141 2.91 11.11 -8.39
N THR A 142 2.05 11.92 -9.00
CA THR A 142 1.44 11.59 -10.28
C THR A 142 0.93 12.84 -10.99
N ALA A 143 1.04 12.88 -12.32
CA ALA A 143 0.43 13.92 -13.14
C ALA A 143 -1.09 13.75 -13.28
N ASN A 144 -1.59 12.52 -13.24
CA ASN A 144 -3.01 12.19 -13.37
C ASN A 144 -3.36 10.78 -12.84
N ALA A 145 -4.59 10.61 -12.36
CA ALA A 145 -5.10 9.32 -11.89
C ALA A 145 -5.76 8.53 -13.03
N GLN A 146 -4.96 8.11 -14.03
CA GLN A 146 -5.48 7.26 -15.12
C GLN A 146 -5.89 5.85 -14.62
N TYR A 147 -5.39 5.44 -13.45
CA TYR A 147 -5.63 4.14 -12.85
C TYR A 147 -5.94 4.30 -11.34
N PRO A 148 -7.21 4.52 -10.96
CA PRO A 148 -7.61 4.76 -9.56
C PRO A 148 -7.20 3.65 -8.59
N GLU A 149 -7.32 2.39 -9.01
CA GLU A 149 -6.94 1.22 -8.19
C GLU A 149 -5.43 1.16 -7.95
N ALA A 150 -4.62 1.43 -8.97
CA ALA A 150 -3.16 1.50 -8.81
C ALA A 150 -2.75 2.68 -7.91
N LEU A 151 -3.49 3.79 -7.94
CA LEU A 151 -3.28 4.92 -7.05
C LEU A 151 -3.65 4.61 -5.61
N GLN A 152 -4.80 3.97 -5.37
CA GLN A 152 -5.17 3.47 -4.05
C GLN A 152 -4.13 2.49 -3.51
N GLY A 153 -3.73 1.48 -4.30
CA GLY A 153 -2.71 0.52 -3.91
C GLY A 153 -1.36 1.18 -3.63
N THR A 154 -0.98 2.21 -4.39
CA THR A 154 0.24 2.99 -4.11
C THR A 154 0.12 3.75 -2.78
N ILE A 155 -0.99 4.43 -2.52
CA ILE A 155 -1.22 5.10 -1.23
C ILE A 155 -1.16 4.10 -0.08
N ALA A 156 -1.83 2.95 -0.23
CA ALA A 156 -1.86 1.89 0.77
C ALA A 156 -0.45 1.33 1.03
N HIS A 157 0.34 1.08 -0.02
CA HIS A 157 1.72 0.62 0.09
C HIS A 157 2.58 1.60 0.92
N GLU A 158 2.53 2.89 0.59
CA GLU A 158 3.31 3.89 1.34
C GLU A 158 2.82 4.06 2.79
N LEU A 159 1.51 3.92 3.05
CA LEU A 159 0.99 3.88 4.42
C LEU A 159 1.53 2.68 5.20
N GLY A 160 1.72 1.53 4.55
CA GLY A 160 2.39 0.36 5.14
C GLY A 160 3.82 0.69 5.61
N HIS A 161 4.60 1.38 4.78
CA HIS A 161 5.92 1.88 5.17
C HIS A 161 5.85 2.85 6.35
N MET A 162 4.87 3.76 6.37
CA MET A 162 4.68 4.65 7.51
C MET A 162 4.38 3.88 8.80
N MET A 163 3.75 2.70 8.73
CA MET A 163 3.54 1.81 9.88
C MET A 163 4.72 0.87 10.20
N GLY A 164 5.83 0.97 9.45
CA GLY A 164 7.04 0.18 9.66
C GLY A 164 7.09 -1.15 8.89
N ALA A 165 6.10 -1.44 8.05
CA ALA A 165 6.16 -2.60 7.16
C ALA A 165 7.20 -2.34 6.06
N GLY A 166 8.03 -3.35 5.78
CA GLY A 166 9.01 -3.28 4.71
C GLY A 166 8.59 -4.05 3.48
N HIS A 167 9.43 -4.01 2.45
CA HIS A 167 9.15 -4.75 1.23
C HIS A 167 9.06 -6.26 1.49
N SER A 168 7.98 -6.88 1.01
CA SER A 168 7.62 -8.27 1.30
C SER A 168 7.52 -9.12 0.03
N CYS A 169 6.66 -10.12 0.07
CA CYS A 169 6.53 -11.19 -0.91
C CYS A 169 5.66 -10.81 -2.10
N ALA A 170 5.94 -11.40 -3.27
CA ALA A 170 5.03 -11.33 -4.40
C ALA A 170 3.58 -11.68 -4.01
N HIS A 171 2.63 -11.00 -4.64
CA HIS A 171 1.19 -10.99 -4.37
C HIS A 171 0.75 -10.32 -3.06
N ALA A 172 1.67 -9.77 -2.27
CA ALA A 172 1.33 -8.89 -1.15
C ALA A 172 1.25 -7.43 -1.61
N LEU A 173 0.61 -6.56 -0.82
CA LEU A 173 0.61 -5.12 -1.08
C LEU A 173 2.01 -4.55 -0.93
N MET A 174 2.74 -4.99 0.10
CA MET A 174 4.09 -4.52 0.38
C MET A 174 5.16 -5.16 -0.51
N ALA A 175 4.82 -5.88 -1.57
CA ALA A 175 5.81 -6.46 -2.47
C ALA A 175 6.68 -5.36 -3.13
N GLY A 176 8.01 -5.50 -3.11
CA GLY A 176 8.89 -4.60 -3.85
C GLY A 176 8.79 -4.80 -5.37
N ALA A 177 9.23 -3.84 -6.19
CA ALA A 177 9.13 -3.99 -7.67
C ALA A 177 9.91 -5.18 -8.27
N ASN A 178 10.83 -5.79 -7.51
CA ASN A 178 11.51 -7.04 -7.91
C ASN A 178 10.77 -8.31 -7.44
N GLN A 179 9.66 -8.16 -6.72
CA GLN A 179 8.80 -9.22 -6.19
C GLN A 179 7.41 -9.14 -6.84
N ASN A 180 7.34 -9.33 -8.16
CA ASN A 180 6.09 -9.26 -8.92
C ASN A 180 5.33 -10.60 -8.96
N PRO A 181 3.99 -10.56 -9.16
CA PRO A 181 3.13 -9.37 -9.25
C PRO A 181 2.85 -8.75 -7.87
N ILE A 182 2.46 -7.47 -7.84
CA ILE A 182 2.10 -6.73 -6.61
C ILE A 182 0.57 -6.69 -6.46
N SER A 183 0.05 -6.84 -5.24
CA SER A 183 -1.37 -6.63 -4.95
C SER A 183 -1.70 -5.14 -4.89
N TYR A 184 -2.88 -4.73 -5.37
CA TYR A 184 -3.39 -3.38 -5.13
C TYR A 184 -4.13 -3.23 -3.78
N HIS A 185 -4.36 -4.35 -3.08
CA HIS A 185 -5.11 -4.40 -1.83
C HIS A 185 -4.28 -4.96 -0.69
N VAL A 186 -4.55 -4.49 0.53
CA VAL A 186 -3.94 -5.01 1.76
C VAL A 186 -4.21 -6.52 1.88
N THR A 187 -3.17 -7.29 2.16
CA THR A 187 -3.27 -8.75 2.33
C THR A 187 -3.02 -9.16 3.78
N PRO A 188 -3.38 -10.39 4.19
CA PRO A 188 -3.06 -10.91 5.52
C PRO A 188 -1.57 -10.86 5.86
N LEU A 189 -0.68 -11.01 4.87
CA LEU A 189 0.77 -10.92 5.09
C LEU A 189 1.20 -9.49 5.47
N ASP A 190 0.55 -8.48 4.88
CA ASP A 190 0.81 -7.07 5.17
C ASP A 190 0.35 -6.72 6.60
N ALA A 191 -0.80 -7.23 7.02
CA ALA A 191 -1.27 -7.09 8.41
C ALA A 191 -0.29 -7.73 9.41
N VAL A 192 0.27 -8.91 9.10
CA VAL A 192 1.30 -9.54 9.93
C VAL A 192 2.54 -8.66 10.07
N ALA A 193 2.97 -8.02 8.98
CA ALA A 193 4.12 -7.11 8.99
C ALA A 193 3.96 -5.97 9.99
N VAL A 194 2.74 -5.43 10.10
CA VAL A 194 2.40 -4.32 11.00
C VAL A 194 2.09 -4.79 12.42
N LEU A 195 1.34 -5.88 12.61
CA LEU A 195 0.79 -6.24 13.91
C LEU A 195 1.67 -7.19 14.71
N GLN A 196 2.10 -8.30 14.10
CA GLN A 196 2.49 -9.49 14.86
C GLN A 196 3.75 -9.24 15.68
N GLY A 197 3.65 -9.16 17.01
CA GLY A 197 4.78 -8.87 17.89
C GLY A 197 5.12 -7.37 17.99
N GLN A 198 4.21 -6.49 17.58
CA GLN A 198 4.24 -5.04 17.80
C GLN A 198 3.01 -4.58 18.59
N PHE A 199 1.84 -5.14 18.27
CA PHE A 199 0.55 -4.82 18.90
C PHE A 199 -0.21 -6.11 19.19
N ASP A 200 -0.79 -6.22 20.39
CA ASP A 200 -1.51 -7.40 20.88
C ASP A 200 -2.99 -7.41 20.46
#